data_AF-A0A9X5MMI5-F1
#
_entry.id   AF-A0A9X5MMI5-F1
#
_cell.length_a   1.000
_cell.length_b   1.000
_cell.length_c   1.000
_cell.angle_alpha   90.00
_cell.angle_beta   90.00
_cell.angle_gamma   90.00
#
_symmetry.space_group_name_H-M   'P 1'
#
loop_
_entity.id
_entity.type
_entity.pdbx_description
1 polymer ?
#
loop_
_entity_poly.entity_id
_entity_poly.type
_entity_poly.pdbx_seq_one_letter_code
_entity_poly.pdbx_strand_id
1 'polypeptide(L)'
;MVSGYSPENNPKNEIRAESIKLKKWFYMLRSLLSAYWTVKTGDIPPMELSELIKILTIEEQNAIKELVDFKSDKNEHFTWIPTEAMQHLVIFLWQETNIHLTKRTVPDNDILNNWVRNKLDETDY
;
A
#
# COMPACT_ATOMS: atom_id res chain seq x y z
N MET A 1 -6.10 -51.03 -20.67
CA MET A 1 -5.31 -50.02 -21.39
C MET A 1 -5.62 -48.67 -20.75
N VAL A 2 -4.57 -47.91 -20.45
CA VAL A 2 -4.50 -46.80 -19.48
C VAL A 2 -5.02 -45.48 -20.07
N SER A 3 -5.14 -44.48 -19.17
CA SER A 3 -5.37 -43.03 -19.39
C SER A 3 -6.84 -42.63 -19.27
N GLY A 4 -7.35 -42.08 -18.17
CA GLY A 4 -6.68 -41.24 -17.18
C GLY A 4 -6.36 -39.89 -17.80
N TYR A 5 -7.32 -38.96 -17.78
CA TYR A 5 -7.16 -37.50 -17.77
C TYR A 5 -8.49 -36.88 -17.34
N SER A 6 -8.62 -36.64 -16.03
CA SER A 6 -9.51 -35.60 -15.52
C SER A 6 -8.89 -34.26 -15.89
N PRO A 7 -9.61 -33.30 -16.49
CA PRO A 7 -9.10 -31.94 -16.54
C PRO A 7 -9.17 -31.39 -15.11
N GLU A 8 -8.02 -31.49 -14.47
CA GLU A 8 -7.52 -30.64 -13.40
C GLU A 8 -8.40 -29.45 -13.02
N ASN A 9 -8.88 -29.49 -11.77
CA ASN A 9 -9.18 -28.31 -10.98
C ASN A 9 -7.93 -27.41 -10.94
N ASN A 10 -7.82 -26.48 -11.87
CA ASN A 10 -7.03 -25.29 -11.64
C ASN A 10 -7.97 -24.25 -11.02
N PRO A 11 -7.99 -24.03 -9.69
CA PRO A 11 -8.44 -22.75 -9.22
C PRO A 11 -7.42 -21.76 -9.75
N LYS A 12 -7.68 -21.20 -10.94
CA LYS A 12 -7.18 -19.89 -11.26
C LYS A 12 -7.52 -19.08 -10.01
N ASN A 13 -6.50 -18.71 -9.24
CA ASN A 13 -6.61 -17.64 -8.26
C ASN A 13 -6.87 -16.38 -9.09
N GLU A 14 -8.06 -16.29 -9.68
CA GLU A 14 -8.65 -15.04 -10.09
C GLU A 14 -8.69 -14.25 -8.80
N ILE A 15 -7.77 -13.30 -8.67
CA ILE A 15 -7.83 -12.33 -7.61
C ILE A 15 -9.16 -11.63 -7.87
N ARG A 16 -10.20 -12.05 -7.14
CA ARG A 16 -11.51 -11.44 -7.27
C ARG A 16 -11.39 -10.07 -6.66
N ALA A 17 -11.10 -9.09 -7.51
CA ALA A 17 -11.02 -7.70 -7.13
C ALA A 17 -12.38 -7.27 -6.61
N GLU A 18 -12.50 -7.18 -5.30
CA GLU A 18 -13.70 -6.63 -4.68
C GLU A 18 -13.80 -5.14 -5.03
N SER A 19 -15.02 -4.68 -5.30
CA SER A 19 -15.26 -3.27 -5.55
C SER A 19 -14.86 -2.46 -4.32
N ILE A 20 -13.92 -1.54 -4.47
CA ILE A 20 -13.44 -0.68 -3.39
C ILE A 20 -13.85 0.76 -3.68
N LYS A 21 -14.20 1.51 -2.63
CA LYS A 21 -14.40 2.96 -2.76
C LYS A 21 -13.11 3.58 -3.27
N LEU A 22 -13.18 4.33 -4.38
CA LEU A 22 -12.00 4.89 -5.03
C LEU A 22 -11.18 5.78 -4.06
N LYS A 23 -11.87 6.55 -3.22
CA LYS A 23 -11.24 7.35 -2.15
C LYS A 23 -10.42 6.48 -1.17
N LYS A 24 -10.96 5.34 -0.73
CA LYS A 24 -10.24 4.42 0.17
C LYS A 24 -9.02 3.81 -0.52
N TRP A 25 -9.15 3.44 -1.79
CA TRP A 25 -8.04 2.91 -2.57
C TRP A 25 -6.89 3.94 -2.68
N PHE A 26 -7.19 5.22 -2.93
CA PHE A 26 -6.16 6.26 -2.96
C PHE A 26 -5.48 6.49 -1.61
N TYR A 27 -6.20 6.36 -0.49
CA TYR A 27 -5.57 6.42 0.84
C TYR A 27 -4.60 5.25 1.05
N MET A 28 -5.01 4.03 0.69
CA MET A 28 -4.15 2.86 0.76
C MET A 28 -2.91 3.01 -0.13
N LEU A 29 -3.11 3.39 -1.40
CA LEU A 29 -2.04 3.61 -2.36
C LEU A 29 -1.04 4.65 -1.84
N ARG A 30 -1.52 5.80 -1.34
CA ARG A 30 -0.65 6.85 -0.77
C ARG A 30 0.21 6.29 0.36
N SER A 31 -0.38 5.55 1.30
CA SER A 31 0.37 4.96 2.41
C SER A 31 1.47 3.99 1.93
N LEU A 32 1.14 3.12 0.97
CA LEU A 32 2.09 2.17 0.40
C LEU A 32 3.20 2.86 -0.39
N LEU A 33 2.87 3.85 -1.21
CA LEU A 33 3.86 4.62 -1.97
C LEU A 33 4.77 5.44 -1.05
N SER A 34 4.25 6.04 0.03
CA SER A 34 5.06 6.74 1.02
C SER A 34 6.05 5.81 1.71
N ALA A 35 5.59 4.61 2.08
CA ALA A 35 6.46 3.59 2.64
C ALA A 35 7.51 3.14 1.61
N TYR A 36 7.12 2.88 0.36
CA TYR A 36 8.03 2.46 -0.70
C TYR A 36 9.08 3.53 -1.03
N TRP A 37 8.66 4.81 -1.09
CA TRP A 37 9.55 5.95 -1.25
C TRP A 37 10.61 5.98 -0.16
N THR A 38 10.19 5.85 1.10
CA THR A 38 11.09 5.86 2.26
C THR A 38 12.11 4.72 2.17
N VAL A 39 11.67 3.53 1.75
CA VAL A 39 12.54 2.37 1.55
C VAL A 39 13.53 2.58 0.40
N LYS A 40 13.08 3.18 -0.71
CA LYS A 40 13.87 3.36 -1.93
C LYS A 40 14.90 4.48 -1.84
N THR A 41 14.51 5.59 -1.23
CA THR A 41 15.30 6.84 -1.21
C THR A 41 15.97 7.09 0.14
N GLY A 42 15.43 6.54 1.24
CA GLY A 42 15.83 6.89 2.61
C GLY A 42 15.33 8.25 3.07
N ASP A 43 14.61 9.00 2.22
CA ASP A 43 14.14 10.35 2.47
C ASP A 43 12.65 10.41 2.82
N ILE A 44 12.23 11.58 3.28
CA ILE A 44 10.82 11.88 3.59
C ILE A 44 10.02 11.86 2.28
N PRO A 45 8.90 11.11 2.21
CA PRO A 45 8.07 11.05 1.03
C PRO A 45 7.44 12.42 0.72
N PRO A 46 7.38 12.85 -0.55
CA PRO A 46 6.72 14.08 -0.94
C PRO A 46 5.21 14.01 -0.65
N MET A 47 4.63 15.16 -0.32
CA MET A 47 3.21 15.29 -0.01
C MET A 47 2.32 15.13 -1.26
N GLU A 48 2.83 15.58 -2.41
CA GLU A 48 2.14 15.54 -3.69
C GLU A 48 2.21 14.14 -4.32
N LEU A 49 1.06 13.60 -4.72
CA LEU A 49 0.99 12.28 -5.36
C LEU A 49 1.76 12.26 -6.69
N SER A 50 1.72 13.35 -7.45
CA SER A 50 2.43 13.49 -8.72
C SER A 50 3.94 13.37 -8.57
N GLU A 51 4.48 13.85 -7.46
CA GLU A 51 5.89 13.70 -7.12
C GLU A 51 6.16 12.30 -6.58
N LEU A 52 5.28 11.78 -5.72
CA LEU A 52 5.43 10.48 -5.09
C LEU A 52 5.46 9.33 -6.09
N ILE A 53 4.71 9.40 -7.19
CA ILE A 53 4.71 8.35 -8.22
C ILE A 53 5.98 8.36 -9.11
N LYS A 54 6.87 9.36 -9.01
CA LYS A 54 8.09 9.42 -9.84
C LYS A 54 9.06 8.27 -9.60
N ILE A 55 8.95 7.57 -8.47
CA ILE A 55 9.74 6.35 -8.16
C ILE A 55 9.25 5.11 -8.90
N LEU A 56 8.07 5.17 -9.52
CA LEU A 56 7.46 4.08 -10.28
C LEU A 56 7.84 4.15 -11.76
N THR A 57 7.52 3.10 -12.52
CA THR A 57 7.71 3.10 -13.97
C THR A 57 6.78 4.10 -14.68
N ILE A 58 7.06 4.44 -15.93
CA ILE A 58 6.26 5.40 -16.70
C ILE A 58 4.83 4.85 -16.89
N GLU A 59 4.70 3.54 -17.12
CA GLU A 59 3.44 2.85 -17.31
C GLU A 59 2.57 2.93 -16.04
N GLU A 60 3.15 2.66 -14.87
CA GLU A 60 2.47 2.75 -13.57
C GLU A 60 2.06 4.19 -13.26
N GLN A 61 2.95 5.15 -13.53
CA GLN A 61 2.65 6.57 -13.38
C GLN A 61 1.45 7.01 -14.22
N ASN A 62 1.41 6.60 -15.49
CA ASN A 62 0.32 6.95 -16.40
C ASN A 62 -1.00 6.33 -15.93
N ALA A 63 -0.98 5.06 -15.54
CA ALA A 63 -2.18 4.38 -15.04
C ALA A 63 -2.75 5.05 -13.78
N ILE A 64 -1.89 5.53 -12.87
CA ILE A 64 -2.33 6.27 -11.67
C ILE A 64 -2.87 7.64 -12.07
N LYS A 65 -2.22 8.36 -12.99
CA LYS A 65 -2.68 9.69 -13.46
C LYS A 65 -4.05 9.60 -14.11
N GLU A 66 -4.26 8.64 -15.01
CA GLU A 66 -5.57 8.39 -15.62
C GLU A 66 -6.65 8.12 -14.57
N LEU A 67 -6.32 7.38 -13.51
CA LEU A 67 -7.25 7.11 -12.43
C LEU A 67 -7.54 8.35 -11.55
N VAL A 68 -6.56 9.24 -11.37
CA VAL A 68 -6.73 10.53 -10.68
C VAL A 68 -7.63 11.47 -11.48
N ASP A 69 -7.44 11.53 -12.80
CA ASP A 69 -8.28 12.31 -13.71
C ASP A 69 -9.71 11.77 -13.70
N PHE A 70 -9.86 10.44 -13.79
CA PHE A 70 -11.15 9.77 -13.67
C PHE A 70 -11.84 10.03 -12.33
N LYS A 71 -11.09 10.08 -11.22
CA LYS A 71 -11.63 10.40 -9.89
C LYS A 71 -12.19 11.82 -9.84
N SER A 72 -11.54 12.79 -10.49
CA SER A 72 -11.92 14.20 -10.43
C SER A 72 -13.32 14.48 -11.02
N ASP A 73 -13.81 13.57 -11.87
CA ASP A 73 -15.13 13.62 -12.50
C ASP A 73 -16.25 12.96 -11.67
N LYS A 74 -15.94 12.17 -10.63
CA LYS A 74 -16.92 11.28 -9.96
C LYS A 74 -17.26 11.69 -8.52
N ASN A 75 -18.52 11.46 -8.16
CA ASN A 75 -19.07 11.66 -6.81
C ASN A 75 -18.33 10.81 -5.75
N GLU A 76 -18.33 11.29 -4.50
CA GLU A 76 -17.58 10.76 -3.36
C GLU A 76 -17.88 9.27 -3.01
N HIS A 77 -18.97 8.72 -3.53
CA HIS A 77 -19.42 7.34 -3.30
C HIS A 77 -19.01 6.34 -4.39
N PHE A 78 -18.23 6.75 -5.39
CA PHE A 78 -17.86 5.87 -6.50
C PHE A 78 -17.06 4.63 -6.05
N THR A 79 -17.57 3.45 -6.42
CA THR A 79 -16.90 2.16 -6.25
C THR A 79 -16.22 1.76 -7.56
N TRP A 80 -14.96 1.39 -7.45
CA TRP A 80 -14.11 1.01 -8.58
C TRP A 80 -13.60 -0.42 -8.37
N ILE A 81 -13.44 -1.16 -9.47
CA ILE A 81 -12.84 -2.49 -9.47
C ILE A 81 -11.40 -2.33 -9.96
N PRO A 82 -10.39 -2.64 -9.10
CA PRO A 82 -9.00 -2.55 -9.50
C PRO A 82 -8.65 -3.41 -10.70
N THR A 83 -8.00 -2.81 -11.70
CA THR A 83 -7.43 -3.57 -12.81
C THR A 83 -6.30 -4.48 -12.33
N GLU A 84 -6.02 -5.56 -13.05
CA GLU A 84 -4.94 -6.49 -12.72
C GLU A 84 -3.60 -5.77 -12.49
N ALA A 85 -3.25 -4.81 -13.37
CA ALA A 85 -2.03 -4.01 -13.22
C ALA A 85 -1.97 -3.27 -11.87
N MET A 86 -3.10 -2.72 -11.41
CA MET A 86 -3.19 -2.01 -10.14
C MET A 86 -3.15 -2.94 -8.93
N GLN A 87 -3.69 -4.15 -9.07
CA GLN A 87 -3.57 -5.19 -8.05
C GLN A 87 -2.11 -5.65 -7.92
N HIS A 88 -1.45 -5.93 -9.04
CA HIS A 88 -0.04 -6.29 -9.08
C HIS A 88 0.85 -5.19 -8.48
N LEU A 89 0.59 -3.92 -8.80
CA LEU A 89 1.30 -2.80 -8.22
C LEU A 89 1.17 -2.76 -6.68
N VAL A 90 -0.05 -2.91 -6.15
CA VAL A 90 -0.27 -2.90 -4.69
C VAL A 90 0.45 -4.07 -4.02
N ILE A 91 0.40 -5.27 -4.62
CA ILE A 91 1.09 -6.46 -4.11
C ILE A 91 2.61 -6.22 -4.10
N PHE A 92 3.17 -5.72 -5.20
CA PHE A 92 4.58 -5.37 -5.32
C PHE A 92 5.01 -4.36 -4.24
N LEU A 93 4.30 -3.24 -4.12
CA LEU A 93 4.60 -2.21 -3.12
C LEU A 93 4.53 -2.77 -1.69
N TRP A 94 3.55 -3.61 -1.39
CA TRP A 94 3.43 -4.24 -0.08
C TRP A 94 4.58 -5.20 0.20
N GLN A 95 4.98 -6.04 -0.76
CA GLN A 95 6.12 -6.96 -0.59
C GLN A 95 7.42 -6.20 -0.34
N GLU A 96 7.72 -5.20 -1.16
CA GLU A 96 8.93 -4.37 -1.03
C GLU A 96 8.96 -3.64 0.31
N THR A 97 7.84 -3.08 0.75
CA THR A 97 7.79 -2.36 2.02
C THR A 97 7.85 -3.29 3.23
N ASN A 98 7.18 -4.44 3.18
CA ASN A 98 7.13 -5.37 4.30
C ASN A 98 8.52 -6.02 4.55
N ILE A 99 9.25 -6.39 3.50
CA ILE A 99 10.60 -6.98 3.62
C ILE A 99 11.60 -5.99 4.26
N HIS A 100 11.47 -4.70 3.94
CA HIS A 100 12.40 -3.68 4.41
C HIS A 100 12.02 -3.09 5.77
N LEU A 101 10.72 -2.95 6.07
CA LEU A 101 10.25 -2.40 7.35
C LEU A 101 10.26 -3.42 8.49
N THR A 102 10.15 -4.73 8.22
CA THR A 102 10.27 -5.78 9.25
C THR A 102 11.67 -5.89 9.85
N LYS A 103 12.67 -5.27 9.22
CA LYS A 103 14.03 -5.15 9.76
C LYS A 103 14.20 -4.00 10.77
N ARG A 104 13.15 -3.25 11.10
CA ARG A 104 13.21 -2.29 12.22
C ARG A 104 13.48 -3.06 13.50
N THR A 105 14.70 -2.94 14.01
CA THR A 105 14.97 -3.18 15.41
C THR A 105 14.05 -2.25 16.20
N VAL A 106 13.08 -2.81 16.91
CA VAL A 106 12.32 -2.06 17.91
C VAL A 106 13.37 -1.57 18.92
N PRO A 107 13.65 -0.25 19.00
CA PRO A 107 14.54 0.25 20.03
C PRO A 107 13.93 -0.09 21.38
N ASP A 108 14.78 -0.37 22.37
CA ASP A 108 14.33 -0.66 23.72
C ASP A 108 13.44 0.50 24.23
N ASN A 109 12.13 0.23 24.28
CA ASN A 109 11.11 1.23 24.64
C ASN A 109 11.06 1.45 26.15
N ASP A 110 11.87 0.77 26.95
CA ASP A 110 11.88 0.93 28.40
C ASP A 110 12.26 2.35 28.82
N ILE A 111 13.14 3.02 28.09
CA ILE A 111 13.50 4.42 28.38
C ILE A 111 12.30 5.35 28.19
N LEU A 112 11.55 5.17 27.10
CA LEU A 112 10.36 5.98 26.80
C LEU A 112 9.22 5.65 27.76
N ASN A 113 8.99 4.38 28.03
CA ASN A 113 7.97 3.93 28.98
C ASN A 113 8.22 4.47 30.40
N ASN A 114 9.47 4.42 30.85
CA ASN A 114 9.86 4.94 32.17
C ASN A 114 9.75 6.46 32.21
N TRP A 115 10.12 7.17 31.14
CA TRP A 115 9.94 8.62 31.06
C TRP A 115 8.46 9.04 31.10
N VAL A 116 7.59 8.36 30.36
CA VAL A 116 6.13 8.65 30.37
C VAL A 116 5.54 8.38 31.75
N ARG A 117 5.89 7.26 32.40
CA ARG A 117 5.41 6.93 33.74
C ARG A 117 5.84 7.97 34.77
N ASN A 118 7.12 8.36 34.77
CA ASN A 118 7.62 9.40 35.67
C ASN A 118 6.91 10.74 35.45
N LYS A 119 6.57 11.08 34.20
CA LYS A 119 5.83 12.32 33.91
C LYS A 119 4.38 12.28 34.38
N LEU A 120 3.73 11.11 34.34
CA LEU A 120 2.38 10.96 34.88
C LEU A 120 2.38 11.10 36.41
N ASP A 121 3.38 10.53 37.09
CA ASP A 121 3.53 10.67 38.55
C ASP A 121 3.84 12.12 38.99
N GLU A 122 4.50 12.92 38.14
CA GLU A 122 4.76 14.35 38.40
C GLU A 122 3.53 15.25 38.28
N THR A 123 2.43 14.76 37.68
CA THR A 123 1.23 15.58 37.38
C THR A 123 0.09 15.35 38.38
N ASP A 124 0.27 14.48 39.37
CA ASP A 124 -0.71 14.14 40.41
C ASP A 124 -0.54 14.98 41.72
N TYR A 125 -0.08 16.23 41.60
CA TYR A 125 0.03 17.21 42.70
C TYR A 125 -0.65 18.55 42.38
#